data_AF-A0A0U1DK77-F1
#
_entry.id   AF-A0A0U1DK77-F1
#
_cell.length_a   1.000
_cell.length_b   1.000
_cell.length_c   1.000
_cell.angle_alpha   90.00
_cell.angle_beta   90.00
_cell.angle_gamma   90.00
#
_symmetry.space_group_name_H-M   'P 1'
#
loop_
_entity.id
_entity.type
_entity.pdbx_description
1 polymer ?
#
loop_
_entity_poly.entity_id
_entity_poly.type
_entity_poly.pdbx_seq_one_letter_code
_entity_poly.pdbx_strand_id
1 'polypeptide(L)'
;MARPLLASLRPELNCVLQPLGGEYAGTRELLTSVPFAPGYGVEIGLLVDTYDRLGLDAIAQVNLGVRAHRNRPLTELASMSRQVIATLLSRCGIADSGMGLTQFYADGDDFTPRVSSVSLADRPPMVTLRPR
;
A
#
# COMPACT_ATOMS: atom_id res chain seq x y z
N MET A 1 3.46 1.94 9.77
CA MET A 1 3.06 0.52 9.81
C MET A 1 3.69 -0.33 8.71
N ALA A 2 3.83 0.16 7.46
CA ALA A 2 4.39 -0.61 6.35
C ALA A 2 5.78 -1.24 6.59
N ARG A 3 6.76 -0.49 7.12
CA ARG A 3 8.14 -1.00 7.32
C ARG A 3 8.20 -2.23 8.24
N PRO A 4 7.56 -2.25 9.43
CA PRO A 4 7.44 -3.47 10.22
C PRO A 4 6.87 -4.67 9.46
N LEU A 5 5.81 -4.49 8.66
CA LEU A 5 5.26 -5.61 7.87
C LEU A 5 6.23 -6.10 6.79
N LEU A 6 6.91 -5.19 6.08
CA LEU A 6 7.94 -5.57 5.12
C LEU A 6 9.05 -6.36 5.81
N ALA A 7 9.54 -5.90 6.97
CA ALA A 7 10.53 -6.65 7.73
C ALA A 7 10.07 -8.06 8.11
N SER A 8 8.76 -8.27 8.35
CA SER A 8 8.19 -9.58 8.69
C SER A 8 7.89 -10.48 7.49
N LEU A 9 7.47 -9.93 6.35
CA LEU A 9 6.88 -10.69 5.23
C LEU A 9 7.66 -10.60 3.91
N ARG A 10 8.51 -9.58 3.76
CA ARG A 10 9.35 -9.28 2.59
C ARG A 10 10.66 -8.60 3.03
N PRO A 11 11.51 -9.28 3.83
CA PRO A 11 12.67 -8.67 4.48
C PRO A 11 13.69 -8.06 3.50
N GLU A 12 13.71 -8.51 2.25
CA GLU A 12 14.56 -8.00 1.18
C GLU A 12 14.25 -6.54 0.83
N LEU A 13 12.99 -6.12 1.05
CA LEU A 13 12.53 -4.74 0.86
C LEU A 13 12.71 -3.86 2.10
N ASN A 14 13.32 -4.37 3.18
CA ASN A 14 13.55 -3.58 4.40
C ASN A 14 14.55 -2.42 4.20
N CYS A 15 15.31 -2.47 3.10
CA CYS A 15 16.19 -1.38 2.67
C CYS A 15 15.44 -0.18 2.07
N VAL A 16 14.13 -0.28 1.82
CA VAL A 16 13.32 0.82 1.29
C VAL A 16 12.90 1.78 2.40
N LEU A 17 13.35 3.04 2.32
CA LEU A 17 13.15 4.04 3.37
C LEU A 17 11.70 4.54 3.44
N GLN A 18 11.08 4.79 2.27
CA GLN A 18 9.74 5.35 2.14
C GLN A 18 8.85 4.47 1.24
N PRO A 19 8.45 3.27 1.71
CA PRO A 19 7.70 2.31 0.88
C PRO A 19 6.26 2.76 0.55
N LEU A 20 5.77 3.83 1.18
CA LEU A 20 4.47 4.45 0.92
C LEU A 20 4.61 5.89 0.39
N GLY A 21 5.79 6.24 -0.15
CA GLY A 21 6.03 7.56 -0.73
C GLY A 21 5.17 7.75 -1.97
N GLY A 22 4.45 8.87 -2.07
CA GLY A 22 3.64 9.20 -3.25
C GLY A 22 4.48 9.77 -4.39
N GLU A 23 5.73 10.12 -4.12
CA GLU A 23 6.70 10.63 -5.08
C GLU A 23 7.56 9.48 -5.61
N TYR A 24 7.18 8.94 -6.76
CA TYR A 24 7.93 7.89 -7.46
C TYR A 24 7.81 8.05 -8.97
N ALA A 25 8.69 7.37 -9.70
CA ALA A 25 8.64 7.26 -11.15
C ALA A 25 8.84 5.80 -11.55
N GLY A 26 8.25 5.41 -12.69
CA GLY A 26 8.38 4.07 -13.26
C GLY A 26 8.23 4.13 -14.77
N THR A 27 8.83 3.17 -15.47
CA THR A 27 8.63 3.06 -16.92
C THR A 27 7.19 2.71 -17.22
N ARG A 28 6.68 3.15 -18.38
CA ARG A 28 5.32 2.80 -18.80
C ARG A 28 5.18 1.30 -18.97
N GLU A 29 6.22 0.64 -19.45
CA GLU A 29 6.32 -0.81 -19.62
C GLU A 29 6.04 -1.52 -18.30
N LEU A 30 6.72 -1.14 -17.21
CA LEU A 30 6.46 -1.67 -15.88
C LEU A 30 5.03 -1.36 -15.43
N LEU A 31 4.67 -0.07 -15.41
CA LEU A 31 3.40 0.40 -14.84
C LEU A 31 2.17 -0.15 -15.57
N THR A 32 2.26 -0.48 -16.85
CA THR A 32 1.12 -1.07 -17.58
C THR A 32 1.05 -2.59 -17.47
N SER A 33 2.13 -3.23 -17.02
CA SER A 33 2.24 -4.69 -16.92
C SER A 33 1.80 -5.27 -15.57
N VAL A 34 1.75 -4.45 -14.52
CA VAL A 34 1.39 -4.86 -13.15
C VAL A 34 -0.06 -4.50 -12.81
N PRO A 35 -0.75 -5.27 -11.96
CA PRO A 35 -2.03 -4.85 -11.40
C PRO A 35 -1.87 -3.63 -10.48
N PHE A 36 -2.95 -2.89 -10.27
CA PHE A 36 -2.97 -1.74 -9.36
C PHE A 36 -3.86 -2.04 -8.16
N ALA A 37 -3.25 -2.08 -6.98
CA ALA A 37 -3.97 -2.23 -5.73
C ALA A 37 -4.91 -1.04 -5.46
N PRO A 38 -6.06 -1.26 -4.78
CA PRO A 38 -7.03 -0.21 -4.54
C PRO A 38 -6.61 0.73 -3.41
N GLY A 39 -7.05 1.99 -3.52
CA GLY A 39 -6.90 3.00 -2.47
C GLY A 39 -5.44 3.19 -2.04
N TYR A 40 -5.22 3.29 -0.72
CA TYR A 40 -3.90 3.50 -0.12
C TYR A 40 -2.98 2.27 -0.17
N GLY A 41 -3.40 1.19 -0.83
CA GLY A 41 -2.56 0.02 -1.08
C GLY A 41 -1.68 0.16 -2.32
N VAL A 42 -1.90 1.18 -3.16
CA VAL A 42 -1.28 1.26 -4.49
C VAL A 42 0.25 1.32 -4.43
N GLU A 43 0.85 2.12 -3.54
CA GLU A 43 2.31 2.24 -3.44
C GLU A 43 2.97 0.94 -3.00
N ILE A 44 2.42 0.29 -1.95
CA ILE A 44 2.99 -0.96 -1.44
C ILE A 44 2.79 -2.12 -2.43
N GLY A 45 1.64 -2.15 -3.12
CA GLY A 45 1.36 -3.13 -4.16
C GLY A 45 2.36 -3.00 -5.30
N LEU A 46 2.56 -1.78 -5.81
CA LEU A 46 3.52 -1.52 -6.89
C LEU A 46 4.96 -1.88 -6.49
N LEU A 47 5.37 -1.56 -5.27
CA LEU A 47 6.71 -1.90 -4.77
C LEU A 47 6.94 -3.41 -4.75
N VAL A 48 6.01 -4.17 -4.18
CA VAL A 48 6.12 -5.63 -4.07
C VAL A 48 6.00 -6.29 -5.45
N ASP A 49 5.08 -5.85 -6.30
CA ASP A 49 4.93 -6.38 -7.67
C ASP A 49 6.18 -6.14 -8.53
N THR A 50 6.84 -4.99 -8.34
CA THR A 50 8.11 -4.68 -9.03
C THR A 50 9.21 -5.61 -8.55
N TYR A 51 9.35 -5.78 -7.24
CA TYR A 51 10.36 -6.65 -6.64
C TYR A 51 10.16 -8.12 -7.03
N ASP A 52 8.94 -8.65 -6.88
CA ASP A 52 8.64 -10.06 -7.17
C ASP A 52 8.87 -10.40 -8.67
N ARG A 53 8.81 -9.41 -9.57
CA ARG A 53 9.02 -9.60 -11.02
C ARG A 53 10.45 -9.34 -11.49
N LEU A 54 11.08 -8.29 -11.00
CA LEU A 54 12.33 -7.75 -11.57
C LEU A 54 13.48 -7.73 -10.56
N GLY A 55 13.23 -8.11 -9.31
CA GLY A 55 14.21 -8.07 -8.24
C GLY A 55 14.56 -6.66 -7.76
N LEU A 56 15.45 -6.59 -6.78
CA LEU A 56 15.85 -5.33 -6.14
C LEU A 56 16.64 -4.42 -7.08
N ASP A 57 17.35 -4.98 -8.07
CA ASP A 57 18.16 -4.23 -9.04
C ASP A 57 17.31 -3.29 -9.93
N ALA A 58 16.00 -3.55 -10.04
CA ALA A 58 15.06 -2.68 -10.73
C ALA A 58 14.54 -1.51 -9.88
N ILE A 59 14.94 -1.41 -8.61
CA ILE A 59 14.43 -0.44 -7.64
C ILE A 59 15.58 0.47 -7.19
N ALA A 60 15.42 1.78 -7.43
CA ALA A 60 16.33 2.80 -6.94
C ALA A 60 15.62 3.77 -5.98
N GLN A 61 16.39 4.40 -5.09
CA GLN A 61 15.89 5.40 -4.15
C GLN A 61 16.66 6.70 -4.32
N VAL A 62 15.95 7.83 -4.31
CA VAL A 62 16.55 9.17 -4.45
C VAL A 62 16.13 10.02 -3.24
N ASN A 63 17.10 10.69 -2.63
CA ASN A 63 16.83 11.61 -1.54
C ASN A 63 16.28 12.93 -2.10
N LEU A 64 15.03 13.26 -1.76
CA LEU A 64 14.36 14.49 -2.17
C LEU A 64 14.55 15.66 -1.19
N GLY A 65 15.31 15.46 -0.11
CA GLY A 65 15.48 16.44 0.96
C GLY A 65 14.26 16.53 1.86
N VAL A 66 13.74 17.74 2.05
CA VAL A 66 12.60 17.98 2.96
C VAL A 66 11.29 17.90 2.20
N ARG A 67 10.41 17.02 2.67
CA ARG A 67 9.03 16.91 2.20
C ARG A 67 8.07 17.23 3.34
N ALA A 68 7.28 18.29 3.17
CA ALA A 68 6.18 18.62 4.08
C ALA A 68 4.85 18.32 3.40
N HIS A 69 3.94 17.67 4.12
CA HIS A 69 2.57 17.42 3.67
C HIS A 69 1.60 17.60 4.84
N ARG A 70 0.31 17.68 4.52
CA ARG A 70 -0.73 17.79 5.55
C ARG A 70 -0.71 16.55 6.43
N ASN A 71 -0.65 16.75 7.75
CA ASN A 71 -0.86 15.69 8.73
C ASN A 71 -2.33 15.30 8.73
N ARG A 72 -2.60 14.01 8.53
CA ARG A 72 -3.94 13.44 8.61
C ARG A 72 -4.26 13.04 10.06
N PRO A 73 -5.52 13.11 10.48
CA PRO A 73 -5.92 12.63 11.80
C PRO A 73 -5.62 11.14 11.94
N LEU A 74 -5.33 10.69 13.17
CA LEU A 74 -5.02 9.28 13.47
C LEU A 74 -6.10 8.31 12.99
N THR A 75 -7.35 8.76 13.00
CA THR A 75 -8.50 7.97 12.55
C THR A 75 -8.42 7.61 11.07
N GLU A 76 -8.01 8.57 10.22
CA GLU A 76 -7.75 8.31 8.80
C GLU A 76 -6.52 7.41 8.61
N LEU A 77 -5.48 7.55 9.43
CA LEU A 77 -4.28 6.70 9.32
C LEU A 77 -4.59 5.23 9.60
N ALA A 78 -5.55 4.92 10.47
CA ALA A 78 -5.93 3.55 10.77
C ALA A 78 -6.62 2.86 9.58
N SER A 79 -7.54 3.54 8.90
CA SER A 79 -8.20 3.00 7.70
C SER A 79 -7.22 2.85 6.53
N MET A 80 -6.27 3.78 6.37
CA MET A 80 -5.15 3.63 5.44
C MET A 80 -4.30 2.41 5.76
N SER A 81 -3.93 2.24 7.03
CA SER A 81 -3.14 1.10 7.49
C SER A 81 -3.85 -0.22 7.19
N ARG A 82 -5.17 -0.28 7.36
CA ARG A 82 -5.97 -1.47 7.05
C ARG A 82 -5.89 -1.85 5.56
N GLN A 83 -5.96 -0.88 4.66
CA GLN A 83 -5.83 -1.10 3.22
C GLN A 83 -4.40 -1.55 2.84
N VAL A 84 -3.36 -0.93 3.42
CA VAL A 84 -1.96 -1.33 3.22
C VAL A 84 -1.72 -2.78 3.66
N ILE A 85 -2.27 -3.18 4.82
CA ILE A 85 -2.22 -4.56 5.31
C ILE A 85 -2.86 -5.52 4.29
N ALA A 86 -4.10 -5.26 3.88
CA ALA A 86 -4.82 -6.12 2.94
C ALA A 86 -4.03 -6.35 1.65
N THR A 87 -3.48 -5.27 1.09
CA THR A 87 -2.70 -5.36 -0.14
C THR A 87 -1.42 -6.17 0.07
N LEU A 88 -0.65 -5.89 1.12
CA LEU A 88 0.60 -6.60 1.36
C LEU A 88 0.38 -8.09 1.66
N LEU A 89 -0.62 -8.43 2.47
CA LEU A 89 -1.00 -9.83 2.72
C LEU A 89 -1.36 -10.54 1.42
N SER A 90 -2.18 -9.91 0.57
CA SER A 90 -2.56 -10.46 -0.73
C SER A 90 -1.35 -10.74 -1.62
N ARG A 91 -0.38 -9.81 -1.69
CA ARG A 91 0.89 -10.03 -2.42
C ARG A 91 1.76 -11.12 -1.80
N CYS A 92 1.66 -11.32 -0.49
CA CYS A 92 2.35 -12.40 0.21
C CYS A 92 1.64 -13.76 0.10
N GLY A 93 0.52 -13.86 -0.62
CA GLY A 93 -0.26 -15.10 -0.71
C GLY A 93 -0.99 -15.46 0.59
N ILE A 94 -1.14 -14.50 1.50
CA ILE A 94 -1.84 -14.67 2.77
C ILE A 94 -3.27 -14.15 2.61
N ALA A 95 -4.25 -14.99 2.90
CA ALA A 95 -5.66 -14.61 2.82
C ALA A 95 -5.99 -13.49 3.81
N ASP A 96 -6.51 -12.37 3.29
CA ASP A 96 -7.09 -11.29 4.08
C ASP A 96 -8.59 -11.54 4.31
N SER A 97 -9.13 -11.14 5.47
CA SER A 97 -10.53 -11.38 5.82
C SER A 97 -11.53 -10.59 4.97
N GLY A 98 -11.08 -9.55 4.25
CA GLY A 98 -11.96 -8.60 3.55
C GLY A 98 -12.76 -7.70 4.49
N MET A 99 -12.60 -7.84 5.81
CA MET A 99 -13.36 -7.06 6.78
C MET A 99 -12.73 -5.69 7.01
N GLY A 100 -13.59 -4.68 7.04
CA GLY A 100 -13.26 -3.33 7.43
C GLY A 100 -12.68 -3.22 8.84
N LEU A 101 -11.93 -2.16 9.12
CA LEU A 101 -11.48 -1.87 10.49
C LEU A 101 -12.57 -1.13 11.25
N THR A 102 -13.01 -1.71 12.38
CA THR A 102 -13.87 -1.04 13.37
C THR A 102 -13.02 -0.14 14.26
N GLN A 103 -13.37 1.14 14.30
CA GLN A 103 -12.76 2.13 15.20
C GLN A 103 -13.80 2.67 16.16
N PHE A 104 -13.40 2.95 17.39
CA PHE A 104 -14.27 3.48 18.44
C PHE A 104 -13.95 4.97 18.63
N TYR A 105 -14.92 5.82 18.36
CA TYR A 105 -14.81 7.27 18.51
C TYR A 105 -15.39 7.67 19.86
N ALA A 106 -14.66 8.46 20.63
CA ALA A 106 -15.18 9.05 21.87
C ALA A 106 -16.33 10.02 21.53
N ASP A 107 -17.45 9.86 22.24
CA ASP A 107 -18.65 10.70 22.14
C ASP A 107 -19.15 10.99 23.56
N GLY A 108 -18.59 12.02 24.19
CA GLY A 108 -18.75 12.26 25.62
C GLY A 108 -18.10 11.15 26.46
N ASP A 109 -18.90 10.50 27.30
CA ASP A 109 -18.50 9.37 28.15
C ASP A 109 -18.64 8.00 27.45
N ASP A 110 -19.22 7.98 26.24
CA ASP A 110 -19.48 6.77 25.46
C ASP A 110 -18.52 6.60 24.26
N PHE A 111 -18.54 5.41 23.65
CA PHE A 111 -17.81 5.10 22.42
C PHE A 111 -18.75 4.68 21.29
N THR A 112 -18.68 5.37 20.16
CA THR A 112 -19.44 5.01 18.95
C THR A 112 -18.56 4.23 17.97
N PRO A 113 -18.91 2.97 17.60
CA PRO A 113 -18.16 2.21 16.61
C PRO A 113 -18.43 2.73 15.19
N ARG A 114 -17.36 2.82 14.38
CA ARG A 114 -17.45 3.10 12.94
C ARG A 114 -16.57 2.12 12.19
N VAL A 115 -17.13 1.48 11.16
CA VAL A 115 -16.44 0.50 10.33
C VAL A 115 -15.98 1.18 9.05
N SER A 116 -14.67 1.13 8.79
CA SER A 116 -14.09 1.59 7.52
C SER A 116 -14.25 0.54 6.41
N SER A 117 -14.29 0.96 5.15
CA SER A 117 -14.25 0.03 4.02
C SER A 117 -12.82 -0.43 3.71
N VAL A 118 -12.66 -1.66 3.22
CA VAL A 118 -11.43 -2.17 2.61
C VAL A 118 -11.77 -2.83 1.28
N SER A 119 -10.91 -2.71 0.28
CA SER A 119 -11.07 -3.39 -1.01
C SER A 119 -9.94 -4.39 -1.24
N LEU A 120 -10.28 -5.59 -1.71
CA LEU A 120 -9.34 -6.61 -2.18
C LEU A 120 -9.29 -6.68 -3.72
N ALA A 121 -10.06 -5.83 -4.39
CA ALA A 121 -10.21 -5.86 -5.84
C ALA A 121 -9.16 -4.99 -6.52
N ASP A 122 -8.09 -5.63 -6.98
CA ASP A 122 -7.09 -4.99 -7.82
C ASP A 122 -7.67 -4.61 -9.19
N ARG A 123 -7.18 -3.50 -9.74
CA ARG A 123 -7.33 -3.24 -11.17
C ARG A 123 -6.35 -4.14 -11.93
N PRO A 124 -6.78 -4.76 -13.04
CA PRO A 124 -5.87 -5.59 -13.84
C PRO A 124 -4.79 -4.72 -14.49
N PRO A 125 -3.68 -5.35 -14.95
CA PRO A 125 -2.68 -4.65 -15.73
C PRO A 125 -3.28 -3.85 -16.88
N MET A 126 -2.92 -2.57 -17.01
CA MET A 126 -3.52 -1.69 -18.02
C MET A 126 -3.37 -2.25 -19.44
N VAL A 127 -2.28 -2.98 -19.73
CA VAL A 127 -2.04 -3.62 -21.02
C VAL A 127 -3.13 -4.63 -21.41
N THR A 128 -3.86 -5.21 -20.45
CA THR A 128 -4.97 -6.14 -20.74
C THR A 128 -6.29 -5.44 -21.05
N LEU A 129 -6.41 -4.15 -20.70
CA LEU A 129 -7.60 -3.33 -20.97
C LEU A 129 -7.44 -2.46 -22.22
N ARG A 130 -6.24 -1.88 -22.38
CA ARG A 130 -5.88 -1.01 -23.51
C ARG A 130 -4.44 -1.29 -23.90
N PRO A 131 -4.21 -2.31 -24.75
CA PRO A 131 -2.90 -2.52 -25.36
C PRO A 131 -2.52 -1.30 -26.20
N ARG A 132 -1.21 -1.06 -26.37
CA ARG A 132 -0.67 0.07 -27.14
C ARG A 132 -1.15 0.06 -28.59
#